data_AF-A2AEN9-F1
#
_entry.id   AF-A2AEN9-F1
#
_cell.length_a   1.000
_cell.length_b   1.000
_cell.length_c   1.000
_cell.angle_alpha   90.00
_cell.angle_beta   90.00
_cell.angle_gamma   90.00
#
_symmetry.space_group_name_H-M   'P 1'
#
loop_
_entity.id
_entity.type
_entity.pdbx_description
1 polymer ?
#
loop_
_entity_poly.entity_id
_entity_poly.type
_entity_poly.pdbx_seq_one_letter_code
_entity_poly.pdbx_strand_id
1 'polypeptide(L)'
;MAKFLLLALAFGLAHAAMEGPWKTVAIAADRVDKIERGGKLRIYCRSLTCEKECKEMKVTFYVLENGQCSLTTITGYLQEDGKTYKTQYQGDNHYELVKETPENLVFYSENVDRADRKTKLIFVLGNKPLTSEENERLVKYAVSSHIPPENIRHVLGTDTCPE
;
A
#
# COMPACT_ATOMS: atom_id res chain seq x y z
N MET A 1 -3.32 3.24 -38.25
CA MET A 1 -3.80 4.24 -37.26
C MET A 1 -4.64 3.64 -36.13
N ALA A 2 -5.30 2.47 -36.27
CA ALA A 2 -6.19 1.93 -35.22
C ALA A 2 -5.50 1.14 -34.07
N LYS A 3 -4.28 0.62 -34.27
CA LYS A 3 -3.61 -0.23 -33.24
C LYS A 3 -3.15 0.53 -31.99
N PHE A 4 -2.85 1.82 -32.09
CA PHE A 4 -2.42 2.62 -30.94
C PHE A 4 -3.57 3.01 -30.00
N LEU A 5 -4.79 3.18 -30.54
CA LEU A 5 -5.98 3.55 -29.75
C LEU A 5 -6.43 2.44 -28.79
N LEU A 6 -6.38 1.18 -29.22
CA LEU A 6 -6.78 0.04 -28.37
C LEU A 6 -5.81 -0.16 -27.19
N LEU A 7 -4.51 0.10 -27.39
CA LEU A 7 -3.50 -0.07 -26.35
C LEU A 7 -3.65 1.00 -25.26
N ALA A 8 -3.82 2.26 -25.65
CA ALA A 8 -4.10 3.35 -24.70
C ALA A 8 -5.38 3.11 -23.90
N LEU A 9 -6.42 2.53 -24.52
CA LEU A 9 -7.65 2.17 -23.82
C LEU A 9 -7.40 1.08 -22.77
N ALA A 10 -6.62 0.04 -23.09
CA ALA A 10 -6.31 -1.03 -22.15
C ALA A 10 -5.47 -0.55 -20.95
N PHE A 11 -4.45 0.29 -21.20
CA PHE A 11 -3.62 0.88 -20.14
C PHE A 11 -4.39 1.93 -19.31
N GLY A 12 -5.25 2.75 -19.92
CA GLY A 12 -6.11 3.69 -19.19
C GLY A 12 -7.14 2.99 -18.30
N LEU A 13 -7.73 1.89 -18.77
CA LEU A 13 -8.71 1.10 -18.02
C LEU A 13 -8.09 0.33 -16.84
N ALA A 14 -6.86 -0.19 -16.98
CA ALA A 14 -6.18 -0.91 -15.90
C ALA A 14 -5.95 -0.01 -14.67
N HIS A 15 -5.59 1.25 -14.88
CA HIS A 15 -5.34 2.20 -13.80
C HIS A 15 -6.60 2.74 -13.12
N ALA A 16 -7.72 2.80 -13.84
CA ALA A 16 -8.98 3.31 -13.28
C ALA A 16 -9.55 2.42 -12.15
N ALA A 17 -9.12 1.15 -12.05
CA ALA A 17 -9.62 0.23 -11.03
C ALA A 17 -8.96 0.39 -9.66
N MET A 18 -7.72 0.92 -9.58
CA MET A 18 -7.04 1.17 -8.31
C MET A 18 -7.35 2.53 -7.69
N GLU A 19 -7.90 3.47 -8.45
CA GLU A 19 -8.30 4.78 -7.92
C GLU A 19 -9.57 4.69 -7.07
N GLY A 20 -9.63 5.50 -6.01
CA GLY A 20 -10.83 5.64 -5.20
C GLY A 20 -10.60 5.52 -3.70
N PRO A 21 -11.69 5.42 -2.93
CA PRO A 21 -11.63 5.25 -1.49
C PRO A 21 -11.18 3.83 -1.12
N TRP A 22 -10.22 3.76 -0.21
CA TRP A 22 -9.65 2.51 0.28
C TRP A 22 -9.42 2.58 1.78
N LYS A 23 -9.55 1.45 2.48
CA LYS A 23 -9.14 1.30 3.88
C LYS A 23 -7.99 0.30 3.98
N THR A 24 -7.11 0.49 4.96
CA THR A 24 -6.10 -0.53 5.25
C THR A 24 -6.74 -1.70 5.97
N VAL A 25 -6.76 -2.87 5.35
CA VAL A 25 -7.36 -4.09 5.91
C VAL A 25 -6.34 -4.86 6.73
N ALA A 26 -5.15 -5.04 6.18
CA ALA A 26 -4.05 -5.73 6.84
C ALA A 26 -2.70 -5.09 6.48
N ILE A 27 -1.74 -5.22 7.39
CA ILE A 27 -0.36 -4.76 7.22
C ILE A 27 0.56 -5.87 7.73
N ALA A 28 1.69 -6.11 7.05
CA ALA A 28 2.74 -6.99 7.54
C ALA A 28 4.09 -6.29 7.44
N ALA A 29 5.00 -6.59 8.37
CA ALA A 29 6.36 -6.07 8.32
C ALA A 29 7.37 -7.08 8.87
N ASP A 30 8.58 -7.14 8.32
CA ASP A 30 9.67 -7.89 8.94
C ASP A 30 10.07 -7.28 10.29
N ARG A 31 9.99 -5.95 10.40
CA ARG A 31 10.18 -5.17 11.63
C ARG A 31 8.84 -4.71 12.18
N VAL A 32 8.28 -5.53 13.05
CA VAL A 32 6.92 -5.35 13.59
C VAL A 32 6.73 -4.01 14.34
N ASP A 33 7.80 -3.47 14.95
CA ASP A 33 7.78 -2.17 15.64
C ASP A 33 7.32 -1.01 14.75
N LYS A 34 7.50 -1.14 13.43
CA LYS A 34 7.11 -0.11 12.46
C LYS A 34 5.60 -0.04 12.23
N ILE A 35 4.87 -1.12 12.50
CA ILE A 35 3.46 -1.27 12.17
C ILE A 35 2.56 -1.55 13.38
N GLU A 36 3.14 -1.73 14.57
CA GLU A 36 2.37 -1.79 15.83
C GLU A 36 1.65 -0.47 16.10
N ARG A 37 0.75 -0.44 17.09
CA ARG A 37 0.09 0.81 17.52
C ARG A 37 1.15 1.87 17.87
N GLY A 38 1.02 3.06 17.29
CA GLY A 38 2.02 4.13 17.39
C GLY A 38 3.22 3.99 16.43
N GLY A 39 3.32 2.88 15.69
CA GLY A 39 4.32 2.67 14.65
C GLY A 39 4.06 3.60 13.45
N LYS A 40 5.11 4.29 12.99
CA LYS A 40 4.98 5.35 11.98
C LYS A 40 4.64 4.85 10.57
N LEU A 41 4.74 3.55 10.31
CA LEU A 41 4.35 2.92 9.03
C LEU A 41 3.01 2.18 9.16
N ARG A 42 2.33 2.27 10.31
CA ARG A 42 0.95 1.84 10.47
C ARG A 42 0.01 2.88 9.87
N ILE A 43 -0.13 2.85 8.54
CA ILE A 43 -0.98 3.79 7.81
C ILE A 43 -2.43 3.30 7.73
N TYR A 44 -3.38 4.21 7.86
CA TYR A 44 -4.80 3.99 7.59
C TYR A 44 -5.16 4.72 6.30
N CYS A 45 -5.19 3.99 5.18
CA CYS A 45 -5.51 4.55 3.88
C CYS A 45 -6.91 5.20 3.89
N ARG A 46 -7.05 6.24 3.08
CA ARG A 46 -8.33 6.90 2.77
C ARG A 46 -8.59 6.88 1.27
N SER A 47 -7.57 7.18 0.46
CA SER A 47 -7.72 7.18 -0.99
C SER A 47 -6.41 6.96 -1.73
N LEU A 48 -6.57 6.42 -2.93
CA LEU A 48 -5.58 6.41 -4.00
C LEU A 48 -6.10 7.22 -5.17
N THR A 49 -5.26 8.08 -5.74
CA THR A 49 -5.55 8.78 -7.00
C THR A 49 -4.32 8.77 -7.88
N CYS A 50 -4.50 8.64 -9.18
CA CYS A 50 -3.44 8.67 -10.16
C CYS A 50 -3.49 9.93 -11.01
N GLU A 51 -2.31 10.45 -11.30
CA GLU A 51 -2.11 11.56 -12.21
C GLU A 51 -1.15 11.13 -13.32
N LYS A 52 -1.25 11.78 -14.48
CA LYS A 52 -0.34 11.57 -15.62
C LYS A 52 -0.27 10.10 -16.04
N GLU A 53 -1.41 9.46 -16.27
CA GLU A 53 -1.51 8.03 -16.61
C GLU A 53 -0.89 7.13 -15.51
N CYS A 54 -1.18 7.43 -14.24
CA CYS A 54 -0.56 6.80 -13.05
C CYS A 54 0.97 6.91 -12.95
N LYS A 55 1.65 7.79 -13.71
CA LYS A 55 3.06 8.09 -13.43
C LYS A 55 3.25 8.71 -12.05
N GLU A 56 2.20 9.31 -11.49
CA GLU A 56 2.15 9.84 -10.13
C GLU A 56 0.97 9.23 -9.40
N MET A 57 1.24 8.44 -8.36
CA MET A 57 0.22 7.84 -7.49
C MET A 57 0.20 8.60 -6.16
N LYS A 58 -0.90 9.31 -5.87
CA LYS A 58 -1.11 9.94 -4.57
C LYS A 58 -1.79 8.96 -3.63
N VAL A 59 -1.21 8.78 -2.45
CA VAL A 59 -1.76 7.97 -1.37
C VAL A 59 -2.09 8.90 -0.22
N THR A 60 -3.37 9.01 0.13
CA THR A 60 -3.83 9.77 1.30
C THR A 60 -4.16 8.81 2.42
N PHE A 61 -3.62 9.06 3.62
CA PHE A 61 -3.76 8.18 4.77
C PHE A 61 -3.60 8.94 6.08
N TYR A 62 -4.14 8.37 7.15
CA TYR A 62 -3.83 8.77 8.52
C TYR A 62 -2.70 7.93 9.11
N VAL A 63 -1.92 8.55 10.00
CA VAL A 63 -1.13 7.85 11.01
C VAL A 63 -1.63 8.27 12.39
N LEU A 64 -1.81 7.29 13.27
CA LEU A 64 -2.22 7.48 14.67
C LEU A 64 -1.00 7.34 15.58
N GLU A 65 -0.47 8.46 16.05
CA GLU A 65 0.66 8.53 16.99
C GLU A 65 0.20 9.25 18.27
N ASN A 66 0.46 8.67 19.45
CA ASN A 66 0.09 9.25 20.75
C ASN A 66 -1.37 9.70 20.87
N GLY A 67 -2.31 8.98 20.24
CA GLY A 67 -3.73 9.33 20.24
C GLY A 67 -4.13 10.44 19.25
N GLN A 68 -3.18 10.98 18.50
CA GLN A 68 -3.41 12.02 17.50
C GLN A 68 -3.33 11.46 16.08
N CYS A 69 -4.36 11.73 15.29
CA CYS A 69 -4.42 11.39 13.87
C CYS A 69 -3.84 12.51 13.01
N SER A 70 -2.85 12.18 12.17
CA SER A 70 -2.27 13.11 11.20
C SER A 70 -2.58 12.65 9.78
N LEU A 71 -3.35 13.45 9.03
CA LEU A 71 -3.65 13.20 7.62
C LEU A 71 -2.41 13.55 6.77
N THR A 72 -1.96 12.62 5.96
CA THR A 72 -0.81 12.79 5.07
C THR A 72 -1.20 12.36 3.66
N THR A 73 -0.74 13.11 2.66
CA THR A 73 -0.74 12.67 1.26
C THR A 73 0.70 12.59 0.78
N ILE A 74 1.11 11.41 0.32
CA ILE A 74 2.40 11.22 -0.35
C ILE A 74 2.18 11.04 -1.84
N THR A 75 3.16 11.41 -2.66
CA THR A 75 3.16 11.11 -4.09
C THR A 75 4.24 10.07 -4.36
N GLY A 76 3.86 8.93 -4.92
CA GLY A 76 4.77 7.96 -5.50
C GLY A 76 4.96 8.24 -6.98
N TYR A 77 6.21 8.21 -7.41
CA TYR A 77 6.59 8.43 -8.79
C TYR A 77 6.94 7.09 -9.43
N LEU A 78 6.29 6.74 -10.54
CA LEU A 78 6.59 5.54 -11.31
C LEU A 78 8.03 5.60 -11.81
N GLN A 79 8.76 4.50 -11.67
CA GLN A 79 10.15 4.38 -12.06
C GLN A 79 10.29 3.90 -13.50
N GLU A 80 11.52 3.95 -14.03
CA GLU A 80 11.82 3.57 -15.43
C GLU A 80 11.52 2.10 -15.75
N ASP A 81 11.40 1.25 -14.74
CA ASP A 81 10.97 -0.14 -14.89
C ASP A 81 9.48 -0.29 -15.23
N GLY A 82 8.70 0.81 -15.14
CA GLY A 82 7.26 0.82 -15.40
C GLY A 82 6.42 0.02 -14.40
N LYS A 83 7.00 -0.38 -13.27
CA LYS A 83 6.36 -1.28 -12.29
C LYS A 83 6.44 -0.74 -10.86
N THR A 84 7.58 -0.18 -10.47
CA THR A 84 7.83 0.28 -9.11
C THR A 84 7.62 1.78 -8.99
N TYR A 85 7.27 2.22 -7.78
CA TYR A 85 7.11 3.61 -7.40
C TYR A 85 8.14 3.98 -6.34
N LYS A 86 8.57 5.25 -6.35
CA LYS A 86 9.39 5.85 -5.29
C LYS A 86 8.65 6.97 -4.59
N THR A 87 8.75 7.01 -3.26
CA THR A 87 8.23 8.13 -2.45
C THR A 87 9.03 8.32 -1.17
N GLN A 88 8.98 9.52 -0.59
CA GLN A 88 9.62 9.85 0.67
C GLN A 88 8.58 9.96 1.79
N TYR A 89 8.64 9.03 2.74
CA TYR A 89 7.85 9.05 3.97
C TYR A 89 8.52 8.18 5.02
N GLN A 90 8.91 8.77 6.16
CA GLN A 90 9.67 8.09 7.22
C GLN A 90 10.94 7.37 6.69
N GLY A 91 11.52 7.87 5.60
CA GLY A 91 12.56 7.19 4.84
C GLY A 91 12.23 7.14 3.35
N ASP A 92 13.10 6.49 2.60
CA ASP A 92 12.88 6.20 1.19
C ASP A 92 12.06 4.93 1.07
N ASN A 93 11.01 4.96 0.25
CA ASN A 93 10.16 3.81 -0.01
C ASN A 93 10.22 3.46 -1.50
N HIS A 94 10.55 2.20 -1.80
CA HIS A 94 10.32 1.57 -3.10
C HIS A 94 9.14 0.64 -2.95
N TYR A 95 8.11 0.75 -3.79
CA TYR A 95 6.92 -0.08 -3.66
C TYR A 95 6.30 -0.43 -5.01
N GLU A 96 5.54 -1.51 -5.04
CA GLU A 96 4.85 -1.98 -6.23
C GLU A 96 3.48 -2.57 -5.88
N LEU A 97 2.54 -2.44 -6.81
CA LEU A 97 1.26 -3.14 -6.75
C LEU A 97 1.48 -4.58 -7.21
N VAL A 98 1.33 -5.54 -6.30
CA VAL A 98 1.58 -6.96 -6.58
C VAL A 98 0.30 -7.74 -6.88
N LYS A 99 -0.84 -7.21 -6.44
CA LYS A 99 -2.15 -7.77 -6.75
C LYS A 99 -3.20 -6.67 -6.79
N GLU A 100 -4.02 -6.72 -7.84
CA GLU A 100 -5.19 -5.89 -8.02
C GLU A 100 -6.42 -6.78 -8.22
N THR A 101 -7.47 -6.52 -7.44
CA THR A 101 -8.83 -7.03 -7.64
C THR A 101 -9.82 -5.92 -7.30
N PRO A 102 -11.10 -6.04 -7.71
CA PRO A 102 -12.14 -5.09 -7.28
C PRO A 102 -12.30 -4.97 -5.76
N GLU A 103 -11.93 -6.02 -5.02
CA GLU A 103 -12.07 -6.10 -3.57
C GLU A 103 -10.83 -5.60 -2.83
N ASN A 104 -9.64 -5.84 -3.37
CA ASN A 104 -8.38 -5.60 -2.68
C ASN A 104 -7.22 -5.20 -3.60
N LEU A 105 -6.40 -4.31 -3.06
CA LEU A 105 -5.07 -3.99 -3.60
C LEU A 105 -4.02 -4.50 -2.61
N VAL A 106 -2.97 -5.15 -3.12
CA VAL A 106 -1.83 -5.58 -2.29
C VAL A 106 -0.58 -4.90 -2.81
N PHE A 107 0.09 -4.18 -1.93
CA PHE A 107 1.37 -3.54 -2.20
C PHE A 107 2.48 -4.22 -1.41
N TYR A 108 3.62 -4.44 -2.05
CA TYR A 108 4.89 -4.71 -1.38
C TYR A 108 5.71 -3.43 -1.34
N SER A 109 6.38 -3.14 -0.22
CA SER A 109 7.25 -1.99 -0.09
C SER A 109 8.51 -2.32 0.69
N GLU A 110 9.61 -1.72 0.28
CA GLU A 110 10.84 -1.64 1.06
C GLU A 110 11.07 -0.20 1.50
N ASN A 111 11.08 0.01 2.82
CA ASN A 111 11.36 1.30 3.45
C ASN A 111 12.79 1.29 4.01
N VAL A 112 13.59 2.30 3.69
CA VAL A 112 14.90 2.54 4.31
C VAL A 112 14.80 3.80 5.16
N ASP A 113 14.88 3.65 6.47
CA ASP A 113 14.76 4.78 7.40
C ASP A 113 16.05 5.62 7.45
N ARG A 114 16.02 6.77 8.13
CA ARG A 114 17.17 7.68 8.26
C ARG A 114 18.41 7.06 8.94
N ALA A 115 18.26 5.91 9.59
CA ALA A 115 19.36 5.16 10.18
C ALA A 115 19.81 3.99 9.28
N ASP A 116 19.48 4.05 7.99
CA ASP A 116 19.77 3.05 6.95
C ASP A 116 19.20 1.65 7.26
N ARG A 117 18.19 1.57 8.13
CA ARG A 117 17.58 0.30 8.47
C ARG A 117 16.43 0.02 7.53
N LYS A 118 16.58 -1.05 6.77
CA LYS A 118 15.54 -1.58 5.87
C LYS A 118 14.38 -2.19 6.66
N THR A 119 13.16 -2.01 6.14
CA THR A 119 11.93 -2.66 6.58
C THR A 119 11.19 -3.12 5.33
N LYS A 120 10.79 -4.39 5.28
CA LYS A 120 9.91 -4.93 4.25
C LYS A 120 8.48 -4.87 4.73
N LEU A 121 7.57 -4.46 3.87
CA LEU A 121 6.17 -4.19 4.20
C LEU A 121 5.25 -4.83 3.17
N ILE A 122 4.09 -5.27 3.65
CA ILE A 122 2.94 -5.55 2.80
C ILE A 122 1.77 -4.70 3.31
N PHE A 123 1.11 -3.99 2.41
CA PHE A 123 -0.15 -3.30 2.67
C PHE A 123 -1.26 -3.96 1.87
N VAL A 124 -2.34 -4.34 2.56
CA VAL A 124 -3.56 -4.82 1.92
C VAL A 124 -4.63 -3.77 2.12
N LEU A 125 -5.05 -3.17 1.01
CA LEU A 125 -6.16 -2.23 0.96
C LEU A 125 -7.44 -2.96 0.57
N GLY A 126 -8.57 -2.49 1.07
CA GLY A 126 -9.88 -3.07 0.82
C GLY A 126 -10.96 -2.44 1.71
N ASN A 127 -12.19 -2.91 1.54
CA ASN A 127 -13.35 -2.37 2.28
C ASN A 127 -13.99 -3.38 3.23
N LYS A 128 -13.49 -4.61 3.26
CA LYS A 128 -13.99 -5.71 4.10
C LYS A 128 -12.81 -6.50 4.69
N PRO A 129 -13.01 -7.21 5.81
CA PRO A 129 -12.03 -8.17 6.30
C PRO A 129 -11.70 -9.21 5.21
N LEU A 130 -10.45 -9.65 5.18
CA LEU A 130 -10.01 -10.70 4.27
C LEU A 130 -10.73 -12.02 4.55
N THR A 131 -11.14 -12.70 3.50
CA THR A 131 -11.61 -14.09 3.54
C THR A 131 -10.47 -15.03 3.98
N SER A 132 -10.81 -16.26 4.36
CA SER A 132 -9.81 -17.27 4.71
C SER A 132 -8.82 -17.52 3.56
N GLU A 133 -9.29 -17.56 2.31
CA GLU A 133 -8.43 -17.78 1.14
C GLU A 133 -7.49 -16.60 0.89
N GLU A 134 -7.97 -15.37 1.02
CA GLU A 134 -7.12 -14.17 0.89
C GLU A 134 -6.07 -14.10 2.00
N ASN A 135 -6.44 -14.49 3.23
CA ASN A 135 -5.49 -14.58 4.34
C ASN A 135 -4.41 -15.64 4.09
N GLU A 136 -4.78 -16.83 3.60
CA GLU A 136 -3.78 -17.85 3.24
C GLU A 136 -2.82 -17.36 2.15
N ARG A 137 -3.33 -16.64 1.15
CA ARG A 137 -2.50 -16.03 0.10
C ARG A 137 -1.58 -14.95 0.67
N LEU A 138 -2.08 -14.10 1.56
CA LEU A 138 -1.29 -13.09 2.25
C LEU A 138 -0.17 -13.73 3.09
N VAL A 139 -0.46 -14.79 3.86
CA VAL A 139 0.53 -15.52 4.66
C VAL A 139 1.62 -16.12 3.77
N LYS A 140 1.24 -16.82 2.68
CA LYS A 140 2.20 -17.37 1.73
C LYS A 140 3.08 -16.28 1.11
N TYR A 141 2.46 -15.15 0.74
CA TYR A 141 3.20 -14.03 0.17
C TYR A 141 4.15 -13.39 1.17
N ALA A 142 3.72 -13.15 2.41
CA ALA A 142 4.57 -12.64 3.49
C ALA A 142 5.80 -13.53 3.71
N VAL A 143 5.62 -14.85 3.81
CA VAL A 143 6.72 -15.82 3.94
C VAL A 143 7.67 -15.72 2.75
N SER A 144 7.15 -15.66 1.52
CA SER A 144 7.97 -15.54 0.30
C SER A 144 8.75 -14.23 0.24
N SER A 145 8.21 -13.16 0.84
CA SER A 145 8.85 -11.85 0.95
C SER A 145 9.80 -11.73 2.14
N HIS A 146 10.00 -12.81 2.91
CA HIS A 146 10.78 -12.85 4.15
C HIS A 146 10.22 -11.97 5.28
N ILE A 147 8.89 -11.87 5.35
CA ILE A 147 8.16 -11.26 6.48
C ILE A 147 7.60 -12.40 7.33
N PRO A 148 7.90 -12.45 8.65
CA PRO A 148 7.34 -13.47 9.53
C PRO A 148 5.81 -13.38 9.56
N PRO A 149 5.07 -14.48 9.34
CA PRO A 149 3.61 -14.43 9.28
C PRO A 149 2.96 -13.97 10.59
N GLU A 150 3.60 -14.19 11.73
CA GLU A 150 3.19 -13.68 13.04
C GLU A 150 3.24 -12.15 13.15
N ASN A 151 3.91 -11.46 12.21
CA ASN A 151 3.93 -10.00 12.14
C ASN A 151 2.80 -9.42 11.28
N ILE A 152 1.91 -10.24 10.73
CA ILE A 152 0.70 -9.75 10.05
C ILE A 152 -0.25 -9.15 11.09
N ARG A 153 -0.80 -7.98 10.81
CA ARG A 153 -1.79 -7.26 11.63
C ARG A 153 -3.02 -7.00 10.78
N HIS A 154 -4.18 -7.48 11.23
CA HIS A 154 -5.48 -7.06 10.69
C HIS A 154 -5.89 -5.75 11.39
N VAL A 155 -6.04 -4.68 10.61
CA VAL A 155 -6.11 -3.31 11.15
C VAL A 155 -7.40 -2.58 10.83
N LEU A 156 -8.26 -3.15 9.97
CA LEU A 156 -9.50 -2.50 9.52
C LEU A 156 -10.36 -1.95 10.67
N GLY A 157 -10.57 -2.74 11.71
CA GLY A 157 -11.36 -2.36 12.89
C GLY A 157 -10.58 -1.59 13.97
N THR A 158 -9.34 -1.20 13.70
CA THR A 158 -8.48 -0.48 14.66
C THR A 158 -8.31 0.99 14.33
N ASP A 159 -8.81 1.42 13.17
CA ASP A 159 -8.82 2.82 12.76
C ASP A 159 -9.83 3.61 13.61
N THR A 160 -9.33 4.62 14.30
CA THR A 160 -10.13 5.55 15.12
C THR A 160 -9.98 6.99 14.65
N CYS A 161 -9.31 7.19 13.51
CA CYS A 161 -9.15 8.49 12.89
C CYS A 161 -10.44 8.91 12.17
N PRO A 162 -10.60 10.21 11.86
CA PRO A 162 -11.75 10.69 11.09
C PRO A 162 -11.91 9.91 9.78
N GLU A 163 -13.15 9.64 9.40
CA GLU A 163 -13.50 9.08 8.09
C GLU A 163 -13.27 10.13 7.00
#